data_AF-A0A8S4ANN1-F1
#
_entry.id   AF-A0A8S4ANN1-F1
#
_cell.length_a   1.000
_cell.length_b   1.000
_cell.length_c   1.000
_cell.angle_alpha   90.00
_cell.angle_beta   90.00
_cell.angle_gamma   90.00
#
_symmetry.space_group_name_H-M   'P 1'
#
loop_
_entity.id
_entity.type
_entity.pdbx_description
1 polymer ?
#
loop_
_entity_poly.entity_id
_entity_poly.type
_entity_poly.pdbx_seq_one_letter_code
_entity_poly.pdbx_strand_id
1 'polypeptide(L)'
;METAGLEDLLKQDGAYTVFVPTDDAFEGLSQEDFELLKSDINALRTILLYHFSDGIFINGGLEKRVTYLLRTLQGINLHLKSVRYNY
;
A
#
# COMPACT_ATOMS: atom_id res chain seq x y z
N MET A 1 0.79 10.65 -4.52
CA MET A 1 -0.65 10.67 -4.17
C MET A 1 -1.39 11.77 -4.92
N GLU A 2 -0.86 13.00 -4.93
CA GLU A 2 -1.42 14.14 -5.67
C GLU A 2 -1.58 13.86 -7.18
N THR A 3 -0.50 13.45 -7.86
CA THR A 3 -0.51 13.16 -9.31
C THR A 3 -1.50 12.07 -9.71
N ALA A 4 -1.80 11.13 -8.80
CA ALA A 4 -2.74 10.04 -9.05
C ALA A 4 -4.18 10.37 -8.66
N GLY A 5 -4.44 11.58 -8.13
CA GLY A 5 -5.76 12.01 -7.66
C GLY A 5 -6.28 11.15 -6.51
N LEU A 6 -5.41 10.81 -5.55
CA LEU A 6 -5.76 10.01 -4.36
C LEU A 6 -5.83 10.85 -3.07
N GLU A 7 -5.66 12.16 -3.16
CA GLU A 7 -5.79 13.03 -1.98
C GLU A 7 -7.19 13.01 -1.39
N ASP A 8 -8.21 13.01 -2.24
CA ASP A 8 -9.60 12.98 -1.78
C ASP A 8 -9.90 11.67 -1.05
N LEU A 9 -9.24 10.58 -1.46
CA LEU A 9 -9.36 9.28 -0.80
C LEU A 9 -8.72 9.30 0.60
N LEU A 10 -7.65 10.06 0.79
CA LEU A 10 -7.02 10.28 2.11
C LEU A 10 -7.82 11.24 3.00
N LYS A 11 -8.60 12.14 2.40
CA LYS A 11 -9.45 13.12 3.10
C LYS A 11 -10.84 12.57 3.41
N GLN A 12 -11.25 11.48 2.75
CA GLN A 12 -12.53 10.84 3.00
C GLN A 12 -12.56 10.15 4.37
N ASP A 13 -13.69 10.30 5.06
CA ASP A 13 -13.95 9.57 6.29
C ASP A 13 -14.06 8.07 5.99
N GLY A 14 -13.21 7.28 6.63
CA GLY A 14 -13.21 5.83 6.47
C GLY A 14 -12.10 5.16 7.26
N ALA A 15 -12.32 3.88 7.56
CA ALA A 15 -11.32 3.02 8.18
C ALA A 15 -10.42 2.45 7.09
N TYR A 16 -9.21 2.99 6.94
CA TYR A 16 -8.23 2.51 5.95
C TYR A 16 -6.91 2.14 6.61
N THR A 17 -6.26 1.12 6.08
CA THR A 17 -4.85 0.82 6.36
C THR A 17 -4.05 1.15 5.12
N VAL A 18 -3.11 2.09 5.25
CA VAL A 18 -2.26 2.55 4.14
C VAL A 18 -0.83 2.13 4.38
N PHE A 19 -0.26 1.41 3.42
CA PHE A 19 1.14 1.01 3.40
C PHE A 19 1.94 2.04 2.61
N VAL A 20 2.48 3.06 3.27
CA VAL A 20 3.19 4.13 2.55
C VAL A 20 4.62 3.68 2.27
N PRO A 21 5.05 3.55 1.00
CA PRO A 21 6.45 3.32 0.67
C PRO A 21 7.29 4.54 1.06
N THR A 22 8.50 4.30 1.58
CA THR A 22 9.49 5.35 1.86
C THR A 22 10.14 5.83 0.58
N ASP A 23 10.84 6.97 0.64
CA ASP A 23 11.61 7.50 -0.49
C ASP A 23 12.65 6.48 -0.99
N ASP A 24 13.33 5.78 -0.08
CA ASP A 24 14.26 4.69 -0.39
C ASP A 24 13.65 3.56 -1.26
N ALA A 25 12.35 3.29 -1.11
CA ALA A 25 11.67 2.27 -1.91
C ALA A 25 11.52 2.70 -3.37
N PHE A 26 11.44 4.01 -3.64
CA PHE A 26 11.47 4.56 -4.99
C PHE A 26 12.88 4.65 -5.56
N GLU A 27 13.88 4.93 -4.72
CA GLU A 27 15.29 4.89 -5.13
C GLU A 27 15.74 3.48 -5.55
N GLY A 28 15.14 2.44 -4.98
CA GLY A 28 15.38 1.05 -5.36
C GLY A 28 14.78 0.62 -6.70
N LEU A 29 13.95 1.46 -7.35
CA LEU A 29 13.38 1.16 -8.66
C LEU A 29 14.40 1.37 -9.78
N SER A 30 14.28 0.59 -10.85
CA SER A 30 15.04 0.90 -12.06
C SER A 30 14.58 2.23 -12.64
N GLN A 31 15.48 2.94 -13.34
CA GLN A 31 15.14 4.21 -13.96
C GLN A 31 14.04 4.03 -15.03
N GLU A 32 13.99 2.87 -15.69
CA GLU A 32 12.94 2.51 -16.65
C GLU A 32 11.58 2.37 -15.97
N ASP A 33 11.51 1.64 -14.85
CA ASP A 33 10.27 1.49 -14.09
C ASP A 33 9.78 2.84 -13.57
N PHE A 34 10.68 3.68 -13.07
CA PHE A 34 10.31 4.98 -12.53
C PHE A 34 9.74 5.92 -13.61
N GLU A 35 10.35 5.96 -14.79
CA GLU A 35 9.84 6.76 -15.92
C GLU A 35 8.55 6.19 -16.49
N LEU A 36 8.37 4.86 -16.48
CA LEU A 36 7.10 4.21 -16.84
C LEU A 36 5.98 4.60 -15.86
N LEU A 37 6.26 4.61 -14.56
CA LEU A 37 5.30 5.05 -13.54
C LEU A 37 4.94 6.53 -13.65
N LYS A 38 5.89 7.38 -14.06
CA LYS A 38 5.61 8.80 -14.29
C LYS A 38 4.81 9.06 -15.55
N SER A 39 5.04 8.28 -16.60
CA SER A 39 4.39 8.47 -17.90
C SER A 39 2.99 7.87 -17.96
N ASP A 40 2.71 6.83 -17.17
CA ASP A 40 1.38 6.21 -17.08
C ASP A 40 0.69 6.47 -15.72
N ILE A 41 -0.17 7.48 -15.72
CA ILE A 41 -0.97 7.87 -14.54
C ILE A 41 -1.91 6.72 -14.10
N ASN A 42 -2.43 5.89 -15.03
CA ASN A 42 -3.30 4.78 -14.68
C ASN A 42 -2.53 3.67 -13.97
N ALA A 43 -1.32 3.37 -14.45
CA ALA A 43 -0.42 2.43 -13.79
C ALA A 43 -0.03 2.94 -12.39
N LEU A 44 0.35 4.21 -12.28
CA LEU A 44 0.68 4.86 -11.00
C LEU A 44 -0.50 4.78 -10.03
N ARG A 45 -1.72 5.10 -10.48
CA ARG A 45 -2.94 5.02 -9.66
C ARG A 45 -3.21 3.59 -9.21
N THR A 46 -3.05 2.61 -10.10
CA THR A 46 -3.25 1.18 -9.79
C THR A 46 -2.29 0.71 -8.70
N ILE A 47 -1.01 1.09 -8.81
CA ILE A 47 0.01 0.72 -7.82
C ILE A 47 -0.25 1.44 -6.49
N LEU A 48 -0.61 2.72 -6.51
CA LEU A 48 -0.92 3.42 -5.26
C LEU A 48 -2.17 2.84 -4.59
N LEU A 49 -3.22 2.48 -5.34
CA LEU A 49 -4.41 1.81 -4.78
C LEU A 49 -4.10 0.43 -4.18
N TYR A 50 -3.06 -0.26 -4.66
CA TYR A 50 -2.60 -1.51 -4.05
C TYR A 50 -2.05 -1.30 -2.63
N HIS A 51 -1.62 -0.09 -2.28
CA HIS A 51 -1.15 0.24 -0.94
C HIS A 51 -2.29 0.60 0.04
N PHE A 52 -3.54 0.66 -0.43
CA PHE A 52 -4.70 0.93 0.41
C PHE A 52 -5.50 -0.34 0.62
N SER A 53 -5.80 -0.66 1.88
CA SER A 53 -6.72 -1.72 2.27
C SER A 53 -7.87 -1.18 3.09
N ASP A 54 -9.06 -1.72 2.86
CA ASP A 54 -10.24 -1.39 3.67
C ASP A 54 -10.13 -2.01 5.06
N GLY A 55 -10.44 -1.23 6.10
CA GLY A 55 -10.37 -1.62 7.51
C GLY A 55 -9.09 -1.15 8.21
N ILE A 56 -9.11 -1.20 9.55
CA ILE A 56 -7.97 -0.84 10.40
C ILE A 56 -7.26 -2.11 10.87
N PHE A 57 -6.04 -2.32 10.38
CA PHE A 57 -5.17 -3.43 10.79
C PHE A 57 -3.96 -2.87 11.53
N ILE A 58 -3.99 -2.97 12.86
CA ILE A 58 -2.86 -2.60 13.72
C ILE A 58 -2.08 -3.85 14.13
N ASN A 59 -0.76 -3.76 14.19
CA ASN A 59 0.09 -4.91 14.54
C ASN A 59 -0.31 -5.56 15.88
N GLY A 60 -0.68 -4.76 16.88
CA GLY A 60 -1.15 -5.27 18.18
C GLY A 60 -2.45 -6.08 18.12
N GLY A 61 -3.25 -5.93 17.05
CA GLY A 61 -4.49 -6.68 16.83
C GLY A 61 -4.33 -7.90 15.93
N LEU A 62 -3.14 -8.16 15.40
CA LEU A 62 -2.88 -9.31 14.53
C LEU A 62 -2.44 -10.52 15.35
N GLU A 63 -3.03 -11.67 15.08
CA GLU A 63 -2.55 -12.93 15.60
C GLU A 63 -1.19 -13.28 15.01
N LYS A 64 -0.28 -13.71 15.88
CA LYS A 64 1.08 -14.05 15.48
C LYS A 64 1.10 -15.32 14.65
N ARG A 65 1.95 -15.34 13.62
CA ARG A 65 2.12 -16.47 12.69
C ARG A 65 0.89 -16.78 11.82
N VAL A 66 -0.18 -15.99 11.92
CA VAL A 66 -1.33 -16.03 11.01
C VAL A 66 -1.07 -15.10 9.83
N THR A 67 -1.42 -15.57 8.62
CA THR A 67 -1.41 -14.74 7.42
C THR A 67 -2.81 -14.20 7.19
N TYR A 68 -2.93 -12.88 7.20
CA TYR A 68 -4.15 -12.16 6.88
C TYR A 68 -4.15 -11.78 5.39
N LEU A 69 -5.30 -11.97 4.74
CA LEU A 69 -5.54 -11.52 3.37
C LEU A 69 -6.31 -10.20 3.43
N LEU A 70 -5.61 -9.10 3.16
CA LEU A 70 -6.21 -7.77 3.14
C LEU A 70 -6.60 -7.45 1.71
N ARG A 71 -7.88 -7.23 1.46
CA ARG A 71 -8.33 -6.80 0.14
C ARG A 71 -7.92 -5.35 -0.08
N THR A 72 -7.14 -5.11 -1.13
CA THR A 72 -6.75 -3.76 -1.52
C THR A 72 -7.85 -3.07 -2.32
N LEU A 73 -7.80 -1.75 -2.41
CA LEU A 73 -8.68 -0.97 -3.29
C LEU A 73 -8.44 -1.24 -4.78
N GLN A 74 -7.24 -1.72 -5.14
CA GLN A 74 -6.94 -2.19 -6.49
C GLN A 74 -7.65 -3.52 -6.80
N GLY A 75 -7.98 -4.31 -5.78
CA GLY A 75 -8.74 -5.56 -5.88
C GLY A 75 -7.94 -6.84 -5.61
N ILE A 76 -6.61 -6.78 -5.62
CA ILE A 76 -5.74 -7.91 -5.23
C ILE A 76 -5.57 -7.94 -3.70
N ASN A 77 -5.34 -9.14 -3.15
CA ASN A 77 -5.09 -9.30 -1.72
C ASN A 77 -3.61 -9.08 -1.36
N LEU A 78 -3.37 -8.28 -0.32
CA LEU A 78 -2.10 -8.20 0.39
C LEU A 78 -2.01 -9.31 1.44
N HIS A 79 -0.86 -9.97 1.49
CA HIS A 79 -0.52 -10.93 2.53
C HIS A 79 0.13 -10.19 3.70
N LEU A 80 -0.60 -9.99 4.79
CA LEU A 80 -0.06 -9.38 6.00
C LEU A 80 0.22 -10.46 7.05
N LYS A 81 1.44 -10.47 7.59
CA LYS A 81 1.83 -11.42 8.64
C LYS A 81 2.58 -10.69 9.74
N SER A 82 2.08 -10.79 10.97
CA SER A 82 2.83 -10.35 12.14
C SER A 82 3.82 -11.44 12.56
N VAL A 83 5.10 -11.08 12.56
CA VAL A 83 6.21 -11.94 13.00
C VAL A 83 6.96 -11.22 14.11
N ARG A 84 7.26 -11.90 15.21
CA ARG A 84 8.12 -11.37 16.27
C ARG A 84 9.52 -11.97 16.08
N TYR A 85 10.52 -11.11 15.87
CA TYR A 85 11.92 -11.50 16.02
C TYR A 85 12.20 -11.58 17.53
N ASN A 86 12.52 -12.77 18.02
CA ASN A 86 13.10 -12.92 19.35
C ASN A 86 14.59 -12.58 19.19
N TYR A 87 15.00 -11.45 19.76
CA TYR A 87 16.41 -11.16 20.03
C TYR A 87 16.77 -11.73 21.41
#